data_AF-A0A931Z5U6-F1
#
_entry.id   AF-A0A931Z5U6-F1
#
_cell.length_a   1.000
_cell.length_b   1.000
_cell.length_c   1.000
_cell.angle_alpha   90.00
_cell.angle_beta   90.00
_cell.angle_gamma   90.00
#
_symmetry.space_group_name_H-M   'P 1'
#
loop_
_entity.id
_entity.type
_entity.pdbx_description
1 polymer ?
#
loop_
_entity_poly.entity_id
_entity_poly.type
_entity_poly.pdbx_seq_one_letter_code
_entity_poly.pdbx_strand_id
1 'polypeptide(L)'
;MKPLLRLLLAACLLSAARAEKIDLGAGRAVLLTVPAAWTAGELPAPPPGVPIMSKSLRFVTKSGSNDSVMLTLVPVPDDHLADPEVLRAMVDQASQQFVAGSVEGRVVLKELKLGPATGFAVTFTDASLVGKPTVKEDYKSMTSCFVYLGHRVLVSATIFSDDVNGKAYAEALRLLKSISLQLPGNAI
;
A
#
# COMPACT_ATOMS: atom_id res chain seq x y z
N MET A 1 -1.88 -37.53 -41.18
CA MET A 1 -0.62 -36.91 -40.74
C MET A 1 -0.89 -35.50 -40.25
N LYS A 2 -0.56 -35.25 -38.97
CA LYS A 2 -0.30 -33.94 -38.34
C LYS A 2 -1.50 -32.98 -38.15
N PRO A 3 -2.30 -33.16 -37.08
CA PRO A 3 -2.99 -32.05 -36.42
C PRO A 3 -1.93 -31.19 -35.68
N LEU A 4 -1.12 -30.44 -36.42
CA LEU A 4 -0.02 -29.63 -35.89
C LEU A 4 -0.27 -28.12 -36.02
N LEU A 5 -1.54 -27.72 -36.06
CA LEU A 5 -1.96 -26.32 -36.26
C LEU A 5 -2.99 -25.87 -35.20
N ARG A 6 -2.81 -26.29 -33.94
CA ARG A 6 -3.66 -25.85 -32.81
C ARG A 6 -2.88 -25.40 -31.56
N LEU A 7 -1.56 -25.29 -31.63
CA LEU A 7 -0.73 -25.13 -30.44
C LEU A 7 0.26 -23.99 -30.57
N LEU A 8 -0.21 -22.79 -30.90
CA LEU A 8 0.61 -21.56 -30.86
C LEU A 8 -0.27 -20.30 -30.84
N LEU A 9 -1.23 -20.27 -29.92
CA LEU A 9 -1.87 -19.02 -29.52
C LEU A 9 -2.19 -19.02 -28.03
N ALA A 10 -1.27 -19.57 -27.22
CA ALA A 10 -1.19 -19.20 -25.81
C ALA A 10 -0.50 -17.82 -25.74
N ALA A 11 -1.21 -16.79 -26.24
CA ALA A 11 -0.83 -15.42 -25.97
C ALA A 11 -0.92 -15.26 -24.45
N CYS A 12 0.24 -15.31 -23.79
CA CYS A 12 0.37 -14.91 -22.40
C CYS A 12 -0.25 -13.52 -22.28
N LEU A 13 -1.48 -13.46 -21.75
CA LEU A 13 -2.04 -12.28 -21.13
C LEU A 13 -1.20 -11.99 -19.88
N LEU A 14 0.04 -11.57 -20.10
CA LEU A 14 0.84 -10.90 -19.09
C LEU A 14 0.10 -9.59 -18.82
N SER A 15 -0.72 -9.59 -17.76
CA SER A 15 -1.15 -8.35 -17.12
C SER A 15 0.10 -7.54 -16.81
N ALA A 16 0.43 -6.59 -17.68
CA ALA A 16 1.60 -5.76 -17.55
C ALA A 16 1.41 -4.84 -16.35
N ALA A 17 2.00 -5.20 -15.21
CA ALA A 17 2.18 -4.27 -14.13
C ALA A 17 3.05 -3.11 -14.63
N ARG A 18 2.75 -1.88 -14.20
CA ARG A 18 3.50 -0.69 -14.61
C ARG A 18 4.44 -0.24 -13.51
N ALA A 19 5.65 0.17 -13.86
CA ALA A 19 6.53 0.86 -12.95
C ALA A 19 6.05 2.32 -12.78
N GLU A 20 5.96 2.76 -11.54
CA GLU A 20 5.71 4.15 -11.17
C GLU A 20 6.95 4.70 -10.45
N LYS A 21 7.29 5.95 -10.77
CA LYS A 21 8.42 6.66 -10.18
C LYS A 21 7.92 7.96 -9.54
N ILE A 22 8.16 8.08 -8.24
CA ILE A 22 7.78 9.23 -7.46
C ILE A 22 9.03 10.03 -7.13
N ASP A 23 9.24 11.14 -7.84
CA ASP A 23 10.35 12.03 -7.56
C ASP A 23 10.26 12.65 -6.16
N LEU A 24 11.36 12.58 -5.42
CA LEU A 24 11.58 13.15 -4.08
C LEU A 24 12.52 14.36 -4.11
N GLY A 25 13.05 14.73 -5.28
CA GLY A 25 14.07 15.75 -5.46
C GLY A 25 15.50 15.25 -5.19
N ALA A 26 16.49 16.05 -5.62
CA ALA A 26 17.92 15.76 -5.46
C ALA A 26 18.33 14.38 -6.03
N GLY A 27 17.71 13.94 -7.13
CA GLY A 27 18.01 12.66 -7.78
C GLY A 27 17.52 11.43 -7.02
N ARG A 28 16.71 11.60 -5.96
CA ARG A 28 16.07 10.51 -5.22
C ARG A 28 14.66 10.26 -5.74
N ALA A 29 14.22 9.02 -5.71
CA ALA A 29 12.85 8.67 -6.05
C ALA A 29 12.36 7.43 -5.31
N VAL A 30 11.06 7.34 -5.05
CA VAL A 30 10.42 6.08 -4.68
C VAL A 30 9.97 5.37 -5.95
N LEU A 31 10.34 4.11 -6.08
CA LEU A 31 9.90 3.23 -7.16
C LEU A 31 8.84 2.27 -6.62
N LEU A 32 7.79 2.02 -7.40
CA LEU A 32 6.80 0.99 -7.10
C LEU A 32 6.26 0.37 -8.38
N THR A 33 5.71 -0.84 -8.26
CA THR A 33 5.05 -1.57 -9.35
C THR A 33 3.55 -1.58 -9.08
N VAL A 34 2.78 -0.91 -9.94
CA VAL A 34 1.32 -0.86 -9.87
C VAL A 34 0.74 -1.98 -10.72
N PRO A 35 -0.05 -2.91 -10.16
CA PRO A 35 -0.66 -3.99 -10.93
C PRO A 35 -1.57 -3.45 -12.04
N ALA A 36 -1.64 -4.15 -13.17
CA ALA A 36 -2.41 -3.72 -14.36
C ALA A 36 -3.89 -3.44 -14.06
N ALA A 37 -4.46 -4.14 -13.08
CA ALA A 37 -5.84 -3.99 -12.62
C ALA A 37 -6.10 -2.70 -11.83
N TRP A 38 -5.08 -1.90 -11.56
CA TRP A 38 -5.16 -0.69 -10.75
C TRP A 38 -4.86 0.55 -11.60
N THR A 39 -5.44 1.68 -11.20
CA THR A 39 -5.22 3.00 -11.81
C THR A 39 -5.10 4.05 -10.73
N ALA A 40 -4.52 5.21 -11.07
CA ALA A 40 -4.54 6.36 -10.17
C ALA A 40 -5.99 6.81 -9.91
N GLY A 41 -6.29 7.13 -8.66
CA GLY A 41 -7.57 7.69 -8.23
C GLY A 41 -7.40 9.08 -7.63
N GLU A 42 -8.52 9.77 -7.46
CA GLU A 42 -8.53 11.08 -6.79
C GLU A 42 -8.22 10.93 -5.30
N LEU A 43 -7.37 11.82 -4.78
CA LEU A 43 -7.11 11.91 -3.35
C LEU A 43 -8.31 12.55 -2.65
N PRO A 44 -8.69 12.08 -1.46
CA PRO A 44 -9.61 12.82 -0.60
C PRO A 44 -9.07 14.23 -0.35
N ALA A 45 -9.97 15.20 -0.24
CA ALA A 45 -9.58 16.55 0.16
C ALA A 45 -8.90 16.50 1.54
N PRO A 46 -7.74 17.16 1.73
CA PRO A 46 -7.12 17.23 3.04
C PRO A 46 -8.07 17.95 4.02
N PRO A 47 -8.10 17.56 5.30
CA PRO A 47 -8.88 18.28 6.30
C PRO A 47 -8.46 19.77 6.35
N PRO A 48 -9.40 20.70 6.57
CA PRO A 48 -9.09 22.12 6.68
C PRO A 48 -8.00 22.37 7.74
N GLY A 49 -6.99 23.18 7.39
CA GLY A 49 -5.93 23.57 8.32
C GLY A 49 -4.75 22.60 8.45
N VAL A 50 -4.74 21.48 7.72
CA VAL A 50 -3.60 20.55 7.68
C VAL A 50 -2.67 20.91 6.52
N PRO A 51 -1.41 21.34 6.77
CA PRO A 51 -0.46 21.60 5.70
C PRO A 51 -0.13 20.31 4.95
N ILE A 52 -0.15 20.34 3.62
CA ILE A 52 0.25 19.21 2.78
C ILE A 52 1.79 19.14 2.77
N MET A 53 2.35 18.56 3.84
CA MET A 53 3.81 18.38 4.00
C MET A 53 4.33 17.12 3.31
N SER A 54 3.43 16.29 2.78
CA SER A 54 3.71 14.95 2.25
C SER A 54 3.14 14.77 0.86
N LYS A 55 3.82 13.95 0.04
CA LYS A 55 3.31 13.56 -1.28
C LYS A 55 2.45 12.31 -1.13
N SER A 56 1.14 12.46 -1.39
CA SER A 56 0.19 11.34 -1.35
C SER A 56 -0.19 10.88 -2.75
N LEU A 57 -0.52 9.61 -2.87
CA LEU A 57 -1.05 8.98 -4.08
C LEU A 57 -2.19 8.06 -3.69
N ARG A 58 -3.19 7.95 -4.55
CA ARG A 58 -4.24 6.95 -4.41
C ARG A 58 -4.31 6.07 -5.63
N PHE A 59 -4.45 4.77 -5.42
CA PHE A 59 -4.75 3.80 -6.45
C PHE A 59 -6.09 3.14 -6.17
N VAL A 60 -6.87 2.92 -7.22
CA VAL A 60 -8.18 2.25 -7.17
C VAL A 60 -8.22 1.13 -8.21
N THR A 61 -9.06 0.14 -7.96
CA THR A 61 -9.26 -0.97 -8.89
C THR A 61 -10.06 -0.53 -10.13
N LYS A 62 -9.67 -1.03 -11.32
CA LYS A 62 -10.37 -0.79 -12.59
C LYS A 62 -11.66 -1.60 -12.73
N SER A 63 -11.79 -2.69 -11.98
CA SER A 63 -12.99 -3.53 -11.93
C SER A 63 -14.20 -2.84 -11.29
N GLY A 64 -13.99 -1.69 -10.64
CA GLY A 64 -15.04 -1.00 -9.89
C GLY A 64 -15.30 -1.55 -8.49
N SER A 65 -14.49 -2.52 -8.02
CA SER A 65 -14.51 -2.94 -6.62
C SER A 65 -14.21 -1.76 -5.69
N ASN A 66 -14.61 -1.87 -4.43
CA ASN A 66 -14.46 -0.79 -3.48
C ASN A 66 -12.97 -0.52 -3.17
N ASP A 67 -12.12 -1.54 -3.29
CA ASP A 67 -10.73 -1.51 -2.84
C ASP A 67 -9.91 -0.32 -3.37
N SER A 68 -9.15 0.29 -2.45
CA SER A 68 -8.21 1.37 -2.76
C SER A 68 -6.94 1.28 -1.91
N VAL A 69 -5.85 1.86 -2.41
CA VAL A 69 -4.60 2.02 -1.68
C VAL A 69 -4.25 3.50 -1.67
N MET A 70 -4.11 4.07 -0.48
CA MET A 70 -3.54 5.40 -0.29
C MET A 70 -2.10 5.25 0.19
N LEU A 71 -1.17 5.93 -0.48
CA LEU A 71 0.24 6.02 -0.09
C LEU A 71 0.55 7.45 0.27
N THR A 72 1.34 7.65 1.31
CA THR A 72 1.85 8.95 1.73
C THR A 72 3.35 8.82 2.02
N LEU A 73 4.14 9.62 1.31
CA LEU A 73 5.58 9.72 1.53
C LEU A 73 5.85 10.76 2.61
N VAL A 74 6.39 10.31 3.75
CA VAL A 74 6.61 11.10 4.95
C VAL A 74 8.12 11.26 5.17
N PRO A 75 8.66 12.49 5.06
CA PRO A 75 10.00 12.78 5.51
C PRO A 75 10.07 12.63 7.02
N VAL A 76 11.11 11.96 7.53
CA VAL A 76 11.34 11.83 8.98
C VAL A 76 12.62 12.59 9.38
N PRO A 77 12.74 13.08 10.62
CA PRO A 77 13.84 13.97 10.99
C PRO A 77 15.22 13.28 10.94
N ASP A 78 15.27 11.99 11.25
CA ASP A 78 16.48 11.18 11.30
C ASP A 78 16.16 9.69 10.98
N ASP A 79 17.14 8.81 11.13
CA ASP A 79 17.08 7.40 10.71
C ASP A 79 16.81 6.43 11.88
N HIS A 80 16.29 6.88 13.04
CA HIS A 80 15.94 6.00 14.18
C HIS A 80 14.95 4.88 13.81
N LEU A 81 14.09 5.11 12.80
CA LEU A 81 13.15 4.11 12.29
C LEU A 81 13.83 2.96 11.52
N ALA A 82 15.16 3.00 11.33
CA ALA A 82 15.93 1.86 10.86
C ALA A 82 15.97 0.72 11.88
N ASP A 83 15.77 1.01 13.17
CA ASP A 83 15.58 0.00 14.21
C ASP A 83 14.17 -0.60 14.10
N PRO A 84 14.04 -1.91 13.81
CA PRO A 84 12.74 -2.57 13.68
C PRO A 84 11.86 -2.45 14.92
N GLU A 85 12.43 -2.43 16.13
CA GLU A 85 11.65 -2.34 17.37
C GLU A 85 11.08 -0.94 17.58
N VAL A 86 11.84 0.08 17.18
CA VAL A 86 11.39 1.47 17.22
C VAL A 86 10.26 1.69 16.21
N LEU A 87 10.44 1.19 14.98
CA LEU A 87 9.39 1.23 13.96
C LEU A 87 8.15 0.46 14.43
N ARG A 88 8.32 -0.75 15.00
CA ARG A 88 7.23 -1.57 15.54
C ARG A 88 6.43 -0.82 16.60
N ALA A 89 7.10 -0.20 17.57
CA ALA A 89 6.46 0.58 18.63
C ALA A 89 5.69 1.79 18.09
N MET A 90 6.26 2.51 17.12
CA MET A 90 5.58 3.62 16.45
C MET A 90 4.30 3.15 15.75
N VAL A 91 4.34 2.03 15.03
CA VAL A 91 3.16 1.48 14.33
C VAL A 91 2.10 1.01 15.32
N ASP A 92 2.50 0.37 16.42
CA ASP A 92 1.57 -0.01 17.49
C ASP A 92 0.82 1.20 18.02
N GLN A 93 1.56 2.23 18.45
CA GLN A 93 1.00 3.46 19.02
C GLN A 93 0.09 4.18 18.02
N ALA A 94 0.52 4.34 16.76
CA ALA A 94 -0.27 5.00 15.72
C ALA A 94 -1.57 4.23 15.40
N SER A 95 -1.61 2.92 15.66
CA SER A 95 -2.75 2.05 15.37
C SER A 95 -3.77 1.97 16.50
N GLN A 96 -3.41 2.38 17.73
CA GLN A 96 -4.31 2.28 18.89
C GLN A 96 -5.66 3.00 18.69
N GLN A 97 -5.66 4.11 17.92
CA GLN A 97 -6.87 4.88 17.65
C GLN A 97 -7.99 4.09 16.93
N PHE A 98 -7.66 2.99 16.25
CA PHE A 98 -8.62 2.18 15.49
C PHE A 98 -9.19 0.99 16.30
N VAL A 99 -8.64 0.72 17.49
CA VAL A 99 -8.97 -0.48 18.26
C VAL A 99 -10.43 -0.50 18.70
N ALA A 100 -10.94 0.60 19.25
CA ALA A 100 -12.24 0.65 19.92
C ALA A 100 -13.44 0.35 18.99
N GLY A 101 -13.30 0.59 17.67
CA GLY A 101 -14.34 0.31 16.67
C GLY A 101 -14.09 -0.95 15.84
N SER A 102 -13.02 -1.69 16.13
CA SER A 102 -12.59 -2.83 15.32
C SER A 102 -13.13 -4.17 15.84
N VAL A 103 -13.31 -5.13 14.94
CA VAL A 103 -13.61 -6.53 15.28
C VAL A 103 -12.46 -7.17 16.05
N GLU A 104 -11.22 -6.82 15.70
CA GLU A 104 -10.00 -7.37 16.30
C GLU A 104 -9.87 -7.01 17.78
N GLY A 105 -10.36 -5.83 18.18
CA GLY A 105 -10.33 -5.34 19.56
C GLY A 105 -8.93 -5.12 20.13
N ARG A 106 -7.89 -5.21 19.31
CA ARG A 106 -6.48 -5.00 19.67
C ARG A 106 -5.62 -4.80 18.44
N VAL A 107 -4.42 -4.28 18.64
CA VAL A 107 -3.40 -4.21 17.58
C VAL A 107 -2.76 -5.59 17.37
N VAL A 108 -2.73 -6.08 16.13
CA VAL A 108 -2.01 -7.30 15.73
C VAL A 108 -1.04 -6.97 14.59
N LEU A 109 0.20 -6.70 14.95
CA LEU A 109 1.27 -6.36 14.00
C LEU A 109 1.72 -7.57 13.20
N LYS A 110 1.77 -7.38 11.88
CA LYS A 110 2.37 -8.31 10.92
C LYS A 110 3.58 -7.64 10.28
N GLU A 111 4.71 -8.31 10.31
CA GLU A 111 5.90 -7.84 9.60
C GLU A 111 5.70 -7.96 8.08
N LEU A 112 6.10 -6.92 7.35
CA LEU A 112 6.18 -6.89 5.90
C LEU A 112 7.63 -7.10 5.48
N LYS A 113 7.89 -8.21 4.77
CA LYS A 113 9.21 -8.48 4.17
C LYS A 113 9.31 -7.77 2.81
N LEU A 114 10.15 -6.74 2.72
CA LEU A 114 10.19 -5.77 1.62
C LEU A 114 11.61 -5.62 1.05
N GLY A 115 12.23 -6.75 0.66
CA GLY A 115 13.63 -6.76 0.27
C GLY A 115 14.52 -6.32 1.45
N PRO A 116 15.34 -5.27 1.32
CA PRO A 116 16.16 -4.75 2.42
C PRO A 116 15.38 -3.85 3.41
N ALA A 117 14.16 -3.43 3.09
CA ALA A 117 13.38 -2.55 3.95
C ALA A 117 12.57 -3.34 4.99
N THR A 118 12.39 -2.74 6.17
CA THR A 118 11.52 -3.26 7.22
C THR A 118 10.20 -2.50 7.19
N GLY A 119 9.10 -3.23 7.35
CA GLY A 119 7.79 -2.62 7.52
C GLY A 119 6.86 -3.44 8.39
N PHE A 120 5.79 -2.81 8.86
CA PHE A 120 4.74 -3.47 9.63
C PHE A 120 3.37 -3.08 9.08
N ALA A 121 2.45 -4.02 9.15
CA ALA A 121 1.06 -3.85 8.80
C ALA A 121 0.15 -4.26 9.96
N VAL A 122 -0.98 -3.57 10.07
CA VAL A 122 -2.06 -3.85 11.01
C VAL A 122 -3.37 -3.72 10.26
N THR A 123 -4.26 -4.68 10.44
CA THR A 123 -5.58 -4.70 9.83
C THR A 123 -6.64 -4.53 10.90
N PHE A 124 -7.63 -3.70 10.60
CA PHE A 124 -8.84 -3.53 11.39
C PHE A 124 -10.05 -3.70 10.49
N THR A 125 -11.02 -4.49 10.93
CA THR A 125 -12.35 -4.59 10.33
C THR A 125 -13.33 -3.74 11.14
N ASP A 126 -14.09 -2.87 10.48
CA ASP A 126 -15.11 -2.04 11.14
C ASP A 126 -16.27 -2.93 11.63
N ALA A 127 -16.44 -3.00 12.95
CA ALA A 127 -17.47 -3.82 13.58
C ALA A 127 -18.89 -3.42 13.16
N SER A 128 -19.11 -2.15 12.83
CA SER A 128 -20.41 -1.63 12.41
C SER A 128 -20.78 -2.02 10.98
N LEU A 129 -19.83 -2.49 10.17
CA LEU A 129 -20.04 -2.85 8.75
C LEU A 129 -20.11 -4.36 8.52
N VAL A 130 -19.92 -5.18 9.56
CA VAL A 130 -19.99 -6.63 9.48
C VAL A 130 -21.37 -7.08 8.98
N GLY A 131 -21.38 -7.92 7.94
CA GLY A 131 -22.61 -8.43 7.32
C GLY A 131 -23.38 -7.41 6.47
N LYS A 132 -22.95 -6.14 6.41
CA LYS A 132 -23.62 -5.14 5.57
C LYS A 132 -23.23 -5.29 4.09
N PRO A 133 -24.12 -4.89 3.16
CA PRO A 133 -23.77 -4.76 1.76
C PRO A 133 -22.60 -3.80 1.56
N THR A 134 -21.82 -4.02 0.51
CA THR A 134 -20.76 -3.08 0.10
C THR A 134 -21.37 -1.76 -0.36
N VAL A 135 -20.84 -0.66 0.16
CA VAL A 135 -21.17 0.71 -0.25
C VAL A 135 -19.87 1.39 -0.69
N LYS A 136 -19.92 2.11 -1.83
CA LYS A 136 -18.74 2.71 -2.42
C LYS A 136 -18.13 3.75 -1.46
N GLU A 137 -16.81 3.69 -1.27
CA GLU A 137 -16.02 4.48 -0.32
C GLU A 137 -16.34 4.23 1.17
N ASP A 138 -17.22 3.29 1.49
CA ASP A 138 -17.50 2.82 2.85
C ASP A 138 -16.87 1.43 3.05
N TYR A 139 -15.62 1.44 3.50
CA TYR A 139 -14.75 0.27 3.48
C TYR A 139 -14.93 -0.59 4.73
N LYS A 140 -15.15 -1.89 4.56
CA LYS A 140 -15.30 -2.80 5.70
C LYS A 140 -14.02 -2.99 6.50
N SER A 141 -12.87 -2.79 5.89
CA SER A 141 -11.58 -2.97 6.54
C SER A 141 -10.56 -1.96 6.06
N MET A 142 -9.67 -1.60 6.97
CA MET A 142 -8.47 -0.83 6.69
C MET A 142 -7.24 -1.63 7.13
N THR A 143 -6.19 -1.60 6.31
CA THR A 143 -4.86 -2.08 6.71
C THR A 143 -3.87 -0.94 6.64
N SER A 144 -3.43 -0.47 7.80
CA SER A 144 -2.36 0.50 7.93
C SER A 144 -1.02 -0.21 7.78
N CYS A 145 -0.15 0.30 6.91
CA CYS A 145 1.17 -0.22 6.62
C CYS A 145 2.19 0.91 6.76
N PHE A 146 3.30 0.64 7.43
CA PHE A 146 4.40 1.57 7.56
C PHE A 146 5.68 0.89 7.11
N VAL A 147 6.39 1.52 6.18
CA VAL A 147 7.61 0.99 5.58
C VAL A 147 8.68 2.05 5.63
N TYR A 148 9.76 1.78 6.36
CA TYR A 148 10.90 2.67 6.38
C TYR A 148 11.89 2.26 5.29
N LEU A 149 12.15 3.16 4.34
CA LEU A 149 13.00 2.89 3.16
C LEU A 149 14.46 3.31 3.35
N GLY A 150 14.84 3.76 4.55
CA GLY A 150 16.12 4.42 4.77
C GLY A 150 16.12 5.89 4.36
N HIS A 151 17.23 6.57 4.63
CA HIS A 151 17.51 7.93 4.17
C HIS A 151 16.38 8.93 4.47
N ARG A 152 15.81 8.82 5.66
CA ARG A 152 14.75 9.68 6.17
C ARG A 152 13.44 9.63 5.36
N VAL A 153 13.14 8.50 4.72
CA VAL A 153 11.90 8.29 3.98
C VAL A 153 11.07 7.17 4.63
N LEU A 154 9.92 7.55 5.18
CA LEU A 154 8.88 6.64 5.64
C LEU A 154 7.74 6.64 4.62
N VAL A 155 7.25 5.46 4.27
CA VAL A 155 6.00 5.29 3.53
C VAL A 155 4.92 4.87 4.52
N SER A 156 3.91 5.73 4.69
CA SER A 156 2.66 5.37 5.34
C SER A 156 1.66 5.00 4.25
N ALA A 157 1.06 3.83 4.34
CA ALA A 157 0.09 3.35 3.38
C ALA A 157 -1.16 2.80 4.07
N THR A 158 -2.31 3.02 3.47
CA THR A 158 -3.57 2.45 3.93
C THR A 158 -4.20 1.68 2.79
N ILE A 159 -4.41 0.38 2.97
CA ILE A 159 -5.22 -0.45 2.09
C ILE A 159 -6.64 -0.44 2.63
N PHE A 160 -7.57 0.03 1.82
CA PHE A 160 -9.00 -0.06 2.10
C PHE A 160 -9.58 -1.21 1.29
N SER A 161 -10.37 -2.07 1.94
CA SER A 161 -10.90 -3.28 1.30
C SER A 161 -12.19 -3.75 1.96
N ASP A 162 -13.06 -4.36 1.15
CA ASP A 162 -14.23 -5.07 1.64
C ASP A 162 -13.96 -6.57 1.86
N ASP A 163 -12.84 -7.08 1.35
CA ASP A 163 -12.43 -8.48 1.45
C ASP A 163 -10.91 -8.59 1.58
N VAL A 164 -10.43 -8.70 2.82
CA VAL A 164 -9.00 -8.84 3.16
C VAL A 164 -8.38 -10.17 2.70
N ASN A 165 -9.18 -11.11 2.22
CA ASN A 165 -8.70 -12.36 1.60
C ASN A 165 -8.81 -12.33 0.07
N GLY A 166 -9.35 -11.24 -0.48
CA GLY A 166 -9.65 -11.08 -1.89
C GLY A 166 -8.42 -10.82 -2.75
N LYS A 167 -8.60 -11.00 -4.06
CA LYS A 167 -7.55 -10.75 -5.07
C LYS A 167 -7.06 -9.31 -5.04
N ALA A 168 -7.96 -8.34 -4.91
CA ALA A 168 -7.62 -6.92 -4.87
C ALA A 168 -6.71 -6.61 -3.66
N TYR A 169 -7.09 -7.08 -2.48
CA TYR A 169 -6.26 -6.92 -1.28
C TYR A 169 -4.86 -7.54 -1.43
N ALA A 170 -4.77 -8.76 -1.97
CA ALA A 170 -3.49 -9.39 -2.25
C ALA A 170 -2.64 -8.60 -3.26
N GLU A 171 -3.25 -8.01 -4.29
CA GLU A 171 -2.59 -7.12 -5.25
C GLU A 171 -2.11 -5.81 -4.61
N ALA A 172 -2.91 -5.21 -3.72
CA ALA A 172 -2.53 -4.05 -2.93
C ALA A 172 -1.29 -4.34 -2.07
N LEU A 173 -1.24 -5.49 -1.40
CA LEU A 173 -0.04 -5.93 -0.67
C LEU A 173 1.17 -6.12 -1.59
N ARG A 174 0.99 -6.65 -2.81
CA ARG A 174 2.09 -6.77 -3.79
C ARG A 174 2.60 -5.41 -4.25
N LEU A 175 1.70 -4.44 -4.45
CA LEU A 175 2.07 -3.05 -4.75
C LEU A 175 2.97 -2.50 -3.63
N LEU A 176 2.55 -2.62 -2.37
CA LEU A 176 3.38 -2.20 -1.22
C LEU A 176 4.72 -2.94 -1.17
N LYS A 177 4.72 -4.24 -1.49
CA LYS A 177 5.93 -5.07 -1.51
C LYS A 177 6.94 -4.73 -2.59
N SER A 178 6.53 -3.98 -3.60
CA SER A 178 7.41 -3.53 -4.67
C SER A 178 8.09 -2.18 -4.39
N ILE A 179 7.73 -1.53 -3.27
CA ILE A 179 8.24 -0.20 -2.95
C ILE A 179 9.73 -0.28 -2.63
N SER A 180 10.51 0.60 -3.24
CA SER A 180 11.94 0.76 -2.99
C SER A 180 12.39 2.20 -3.17
N LEU A 181 13.55 2.54 -2.60
CA LEU A 181 14.16 3.86 -2.74
C LEU A 181 15.29 3.82 -3.77
N GLN A 182 15.20 4.70 -4.76
CA GLN A 182 16.29 5.04 -5.67
C GLN A 182 17.07 6.23 -5.10
N LEU A 183 18.39 6.07 -5.01
CA LEU A 183 19.34 7.10 -4.61
C LEU A 183 20.10 7.64 -5.83
N PRO A 184 20.62 8.88 -5.78
CA PRO A 184 21.49 9.42 -6.82
C PRO A 184 22.71 8.51 -7.01
N GLY A 185 23.04 8.20 -8.27
CA GLY A 185 24.16 7.31 -8.64
C GLY A 185 23.78 5.84 -8.84
N ASN A 186 22.63 5.40 -8.34
CA ASN A 186 22.06 4.07 -8.61
C ASN A 186 21.00 4.17 -9.72
N ALA A 187 21.44 4.44 -10.95
CA ALA A 187 20.58 4.24 -12.12
C ALA A 187 20.53 2.73 -12.41
N ILE A 188 19.32 2.17 -12.45
CA ILE A 188 19.05 0.85 -13.04
C ILE A 188 18.93 1.05 -14.54
#